data_AF-A0A0B1ZRV1-F1
#
_entry.id   AF-A0A0B1ZRV1-F1
#
_cell.length_a   1.000
_cell.length_b   1.000
_cell.length_c   1.000
_cell.angle_alpha   90.00
_cell.angle_beta   90.00
_cell.angle_gamma   90.00
#
_symmetry.space_group_name_H-M   'P 1'
#
loop_
_entity.id
_entity.type
_entity.pdbx_description
1 polymer ?
#
loop_
_entity_poly.entity_id
_entity_poly.type
_entity_poly.pdbx_seq_one_letter_code
_entity_poly.pdbx_strand_id
1 'polypeptide(L)'
;MHDGGYMFGGYWGLGAVIHVIVWVLILAAIVGVTLLLARSFGGGGRGDEERGGPSSALDQLNERYARGEIDREEYLQRKKDILER
;
A
#
# COMPACT_ATOMS: atom_id res chain seq x y z
N MET A 1 -47.53 10.33 24.06
CA MET A 1 -48.11 10.86 22.81
C MET A 1 -47.00 10.90 21.80
N HIS A 2 -47.19 10.17 20.70
CA HIS A 2 -46.19 9.67 19.76
C HIS A 2 -45.61 10.75 18.83
N ASP A 3 -44.28 10.68 18.66
CA ASP A 3 -43.53 10.60 17.40
C ASP A 3 -43.58 11.76 16.40
N GLY A 4 -42.59 12.67 16.51
CA GLY A 4 -42.23 13.65 15.48
C GLY A 4 -40.91 13.35 14.74
N GLY A 5 -40.38 12.13 14.83
CA GLY A 5 -38.99 11.81 14.49
C GLY A 5 -38.68 11.39 13.05
N TYR A 6 -39.61 11.51 12.09
CA TYR A 6 -39.46 10.81 10.80
C TYR A 6 -39.56 11.67 9.53
N MET A 7 -39.41 12.99 9.65
CA MET A 7 -39.36 13.90 8.48
C MET A 7 -37.93 14.29 8.04
N PHE A 8 -36.90 13.59 8.51
CA PHE A 8 -35.48 13.83 8.13
C PHE A 8 -34.77 12.62 7.49
N GLY A 9 -35.50 11.56 7.11
CA GLY A 9 -34.91 10.30 6.60
C GLY A 9 -34.75 10.18 5.08
N GLY A 10 -35.43 11.01 4.28
CA GLY A 10 -35.47 10.86 2.82
C GLY A 10 -34.22 11.39 2.08
N TYR A 11 -33.65 12.51 2.56
CA TYR A 11 -32.43 13.09 1.98
C TYR A 11 -31.14 12.46 2.50
N TRP A 12 -31.20 11.75 3.64
CA TRP A 12 -30.09 11.01 4.20
C TRP A 12 -29.90 9.62 3.57
N GLY A 13 -30.93 9.00 2.98
CA GLY A 13 -30.83 7.66 2.41
C GLY A 13 -30.08 7.63 1.07
N LEU A 14 -30.56 8.39 0.07
CA LEU A 14 -29.97 8.36 -1.28
C LEU A 14 -28.64 9.12 -1.35
N GLY A 15 -28.52 10.24 -0.63
CA GLY A 15 -27.27 11.01 -0.56
C GLY A 15 -26.15 10.23 0.13
N ALA A 16 -26.44 9.52 1.22
CA ALA A 16 -25.44 8.70 1.92
C ALA A 16 -24.98 7.51 1.08
N VAL A 17 -25.89 6.84 0.35
CA VAL A 17 -25.52 5.73 -0.53
C VAL A 17 -24.59 6.19 -1.65
N ILE A 18 -24.91 7.30 -2.31
CA ILE A 18 -24.04 7.88 -3.35
C ILE A 18 -22.69 8.27 -2.75
N HIS A 19 -22.68 8.87 -1.55
CA HIS A 19 -21.45 9.25 -0.87
C HIS A 19 -20.55 8.05 -0.56
N VAL A 20 -21.12 6.95 -0.04
CA VAL A 20 -20.39 5.71 0.23
C VAL A 20 -19.81 5.13 -1.06
N ILE A 21 -20.59 5.10 -2.14
CA ILE A 21 -20.12 4.60 -3.44
C ILE A 21 -18.93 5.44 -3.93
N VAL A 22 -19.02 6.76 -3.85
CA VAL A 22 -17.93 7.66 -4.25
C VAL A 22 -16.67 7.41 -3.41
N TRP A 23 -16.78 7.25 -2.09
CA TRP A 23 -15.65 6.92 -1.22
C TRP A 23 -15.02 5.56 -1.54
N VAL A 24 -15.84 4.54 -1.81
CA VAL A 24 -15.37 3.21 -2.21
C VAL A 24 -14.64 3.28 -3.56
N LEU A 25 -15.15 4.05 -4.52
CA LEU A 25 -14.49 4.26 -5.81
C LEU A 25 -13.15 4.97 -5.67
N ILE A 26 -13.07 6.01 -4.83
CA ILE A 26 -11.81 6.70 -4.53
C ILE A 26 -10.80 5.72 -3.93
N LEU A 27 -11.22 4.93 -2.94
CA LEU A 27 -10.36 3.95 -2.31
C LEU A 27 -9.89 2.87 -3.30
N ALA A 28 -10.80 2.36 -4.13
CA ALA A 28 -10.49 1.39 -5.17
C ALA A 28 -9.53 1.96 -6.23
N ALA A 29 -9.68 3.24 -6.59
CA ALA A 29 -8.75 3.92 -7.49
C ALA A 29 -7.36 4.05 -6.87
N ILE A 30 -7.26 4.44 -5.60
CA ILE A 30 -5.98 4.50 -4.88
C ILE A 30 -5.33 3.13 -4.83
N VAL A 31 -6.06 2.09 -4.43
CA VAL A 31 -5.57 0.71 -4.38
C VAL A 31 -5.20 0.20 -5.78
N GLY A 32 -5.98 0.52 -6.80
CA GLY A 32 -5.70 0.16 -8.19
C GLY A 32 -4.41 0.81 -8.69
N VAL A 33 -4.21 2.10 -8.41
CA VAL A 33 -2.99 2.83 -8.75
C VAL A 33 -1.79 2.28 -7.97
N THR A 34 -1.91 2.03 -6.67
CA THR A 34 -0.81 1.46 -5.88
C THR A 34 -0.46 0.04 -6.32
N LEU A 35 -1.44 -0.79 -6.67
CA LEU A 35 -1.20 -2.12 -7.24
C LEU A 35 -0.61 -2.06 -8.65
N LEU A 36 -1.04 -1.10 -9.48
CA LEU A 36 -0.51 -0.91 -10.81
C LEU A 36 0.94 -0.42 -10.75
N LEU A 37 1.24 0.54 -9.88
CA LEU A 37 2.60 1.02 -9.62
C LEU A 37 3.43 -0.07 -8.98
N ALA A 38 2.94 -0.79 -7.97
CA ALA A 38 3.63 -1.94 -7.40
C ALA A 38 3.85 -3.05 -8.43
N ARG A 39 2.98 -3.18 -9.44
CA ARG A 39 3.15 -4.13 -10.53
C ARG A 39 4.05 -3.59 -11.66
N SER A 40 4.18 -2.27 -11.84
CA SER A 40 5.12 -1.68 -12.81
C SER A 40 6.52 -1.51 -12.22
N PHE A 41 6.64 -1.29 -10.91
CA PHE A 41 7.88 -1.16 -10.16
C PHE A 41 8.35 -2.49 -9.54
N GLY A 42 7.42 -3.37 -9.16
CA GLY A 42 7.69 -4.76 -8.72
C GLY A 42 7.47 -5.82 -9.82
N GLY A 43 7.42 -5.37 -11.07
CA GLY A 43 7.13 -6.18 -12.26
C GLY A 43 8.35 -6.65 -13.06
N GLY A 44 9.56 -6.56 -12.52
CA GLY A 44 10.72 -7.30 -13.02
C GLY A 44 11.33 -8.11 -11.87
N GLY A 45 11.26 -9.44 -11.80
CA GLY A 45 10.76 -10.40 -12.77
C GLY A 45 10.42 -11.71 -12.07
N ARG A 46 9.49 -12.42 -12.69
CA ARG A 46 9.24 -13.85 -12.46
C ARG A 46 10.12 -14.69 -13.39
N GLY A 47 11.37 -14.29 -13.59
CA GLY A 47 12.35 -14.96 -14.44
C GLY A 47 13.76 -14.52 -14.09
N ASP A 48 14.67 -15.48 -14.09
CA ASP A 48 16.13 -15.38 -13.89
C ASP A 48 16.64 -15.33 -12.45
N GLU A 49 16.63 -16.52 -11.87
CA GLU A 49 17.69 -17.20 -11.11
C GLU A 49 19.17 -16.73 -11.16
N GLU A 50 19.58 -15.57 -11.70
CA GLU A 50 21.02 -15.35 -11.97
C GLU A 50 21.65 -13.96 -11.78
N ARG A 51 20.99 -12.96 -11.16
CA ARG A 51 21.64 -11.65 -10.95
C ARG A 51 21.51 -11.09 -9.53
N GLY A 52 22.29 -11.66 -8.62
CA GLY A 52 22.61 -11.11 -7.30
C GLY A 52 23.41 -9.81 -7.39
N GLY A 53 22.76 -8.71 -7.79
CA GLY A 53 23.31 -7.36 -7.75
C GLY A 53 23.03 -6.67 -6.40
N PRO A 54 23.90 -5.77 -5.92
CA PRO A 54 23.70 -5.01 -4.68
C PRO A 54 22.34 -4.31 -4.60
N SER A 55 21.77 -3.89 -5.74
CA SER A 55 20.48 -3.22 -5.82
C SER A 55 19.31 -4.10 -5.35
N SER A 56 19.27 -5.38 -5.72
CA SER A 56 18.18 -6.29 -5.31
C SER A 56 18.25 -6.64 -3.83
N ALA A 57 19.47 -6.80 -3.30
CA ALA A 57 19.69 -7.06 -1.89
C ALA A 57 19.35 -5.83 -1.02
N LEU A 58 19.69 -4.62 -1.49
CA LEU A 58 19.34 -3.36 -0.82
C LEU A 58 17.82 -3.11 -0.81
N ASP A 59 17.11 -3.43 -1.90
CA ASP A 59 15.66 -3.22 -1.98
C ASP A 59 14.91 -4.13 -1.00
N GLN A 60 15.28 -5.41 -0.92
CA GLN A 60 14.73 -6.32 0.09
C GLN A 60 15.03 -5.86 1.52
N LEU A 61 16.23 -5.33 1.75
CA LEU A 61 16.61 -4.83 3.08
C LEU A 61 15.79 -3.59 3.46
N ASN A 62 15.57 -2.67 2.51
CA ASN A 62 14.77 -1.48 2.72
C ASN A 62 13.30 -1.80 2.97
N GLU A 63 12.75 -2.79 2.26
CA GLU A 63 11.38 -3.26 2.47
C GLU A 63 11.18 -3.81 3.89
N ARG A 64 12.13 -4.60 4.42
CA ARG A 64 12.03 -5.13 5.80
C ARG A 64 12.15 -4.05 6.86
N TYR A 65 12.99 -3.03 6.63
CA TYR A 65 13.07 -1.86 7.52
C TYR A 65 11.77 -1.05 7.52
N ALA A 66 11.17 -0.83 6.34
CA ALA A 66 9.89 -0.14 6.21
C ALA A 66 8.73 -0.90 6.87
N ARG A 67 8.79 -2.24 6.87
CA ARG A 67 7.86 -3.12 7.61
C ARG A 67 8.12 -3.15 9.12
N GLY A 68 9.25 -2.61 9.59
CA GLY A 68 9.66 -2.65 11.00
C GLY A 68 10.14 -4.03 11.48
N GLU A 69 10.46 -4.94 10.56
CA GLU A 69 10.94 -6.30 10.89
C GLU A 69 12.41 -6.32 11.33
N ILE A 70 13.17 -5.30 10.96
CA ILE A 70 14.58 -5.13 11.33
C ILE A 70 14.81 -3.78 11.97
N ASP A 71 15.67 -3.75 12.98
CA ASP A 71 16.06 -2.51 13.64
C ASP A 71 17.01 -1.68 12.77
N ARG A 72 17.08 -0.37 13.04
CA ARG A 72 17.96 0.57 12.33
C ARG A 72 19.42 0.14 12.38
N GLU A 73 19.87 -0.44 13.50
CA GLU A 73 21.26 -0.87 13.66
C GLU A 73 21.60 -2.04 12.72
N GLU A 74 20.67 -3.00 12.60
CA GLU A 74 20.81 -4.15 11.69
C GLU A 74 20.72 -3.72 10.21
N TYR A 75 19.83 -2.78 9.89
CA TYR A 75 19.73 -2.20 8.55
C TYR A 75 21.07 -1.57 8.10
N LEU A 76 21.71 -0.79 8.98
CA LEU A 76 22.96 -0.10 8.64
C LEU A 76 24.14 -1.07 8.47
N GLN A 77 24.22 -2.14 9.28
CA GLN A 77 25.26 -3.16 9.12
C GLN A 77 25.12 -3.90 7.79
N ARG A 78 23.92 -4.41 7.48
CA ARG A 78 23.69 -5.15 6.24
C ARG A 78 23.81 -4.28 4.99
N LYS A 79 23.40 -3.02 5.06
CA LYS A 79 23.59 -2.05 3.96
C LYS A 79 25.05 -1.81 3.63
N LYS A 80 25.92 -1.70 4.65
CA LYS A 80 27.37 -1.53 4.45
C LYS A 80 28.00 -2.77 3.84
N ASP A 81 27.67 -3.95 4.37
CA ASP A 81 28.16 -5.23 3.83
C ASP A 81 27.83 -5.42 2.34
N ILE A 82 26.64 -4.97 1.92
CA ILE A 82 26.20 -5.04 0.52
C ILE A 82 26.90 -3.98 -0.37
N LEU A 83 27.25 -2.82 0.19
CA LEU A 83 27.93 -1.73 -0.53
C LEU A 83 29.45 -1.92 -0.60
N GLU A 84 30.03 -2.68 0.33
CA GLU A 84 31.47 -2.96 0.42
C GLU A 84 31.89 -4.25 -0.32
N ARG A 85 30.96 -4.93 -1.01
CA ARG A 85 31.22 -6.04 -1.94
C ARG A 85 31.52 -5.54 -3.36
#